data_AF-A0A2L1GKA6-F1
#
_entry.id   AF-A0A2L1GKA6-F1
#
_cell.length_a   1.000
_cell.length_b   1.000
_cell.length_c   1.000
_cell.angle_alpha   90.00
_cell.angle_beta   90.00
_cell.angle_gamma   90.00
#
_symmetry.space_group_name_H-M   'P 1'
#
loop_
_entity.id
_entity.type
_entity.pdbx_description
1 polymer ?
#
loop_
_entity_poly.entity_id
_entity_poly.type
_entity_poly.pdbx_seq_one_letter_code
_entity_poly.pdbx_strand_id
1 'polypeptide(L)'
;MKKARHILGCVAVLLAVSLLAGCDTGNRQKNPSKQGRQMTDQERFCFDQGKWAEWSDRLEEFKFDDDLVALYAIRVGLCTMVMQDRIDTERAIKIFQTRHDALMQKWNERWKVWSQHQQGAAPQNGPAEQKQPEKAQ
;
A
#
# COMPACT_ATOMS: atom_id res chain seq x y z
N MET A 1 -39.36 -42.12 -45.49
CA MET A 1 -38.50 -41.83 -44.32
C MET A 1 -39.23 -42.27 -43.05
N LYS A 2 -38.49 -42.74 -42.04
CA LYS A 2 -38.91 -43.55 -40.88
C LYS A 2 -39.58 -42.73 -39.74
N LYS A 3 -40.59 -43.37 -39.07
CA LYS A 3 -41.05 -43.35 -37.65
C LYS A 3 -41.16 -41.98 -36.92
N ALA A 4 -42.33 -41.49 -36.47
CA ALA A 4 -43.25 -41.97 -35.41
C ALA A 4 -42.70 -41.89 -33.96
N ARG A 5 -43.31 -41.06 -33.10
CA ARG A 5 -44.10 -41.44 -31.89
C ARG A 5 -44.18 -40.33 -30.81
N HIS A 6 -45.42 -40.02 -30.41
CA HIS A 6 -45.80 -39.38 -29.14
C HIS A 6 -45.65 -40.36 -27.97
N ILE A 7 -45.17 -39.90 -26.80
CA ILE A 7 -45.38 -40.43 -25.42
C ILE A 7 -45.07 -39.23 -24.48
N LEU A 8 -45.99 -38.51 -23.84
CA LEU A 8 -46.97 -38.86 -22.79
C LEU A 8 -46.37 -39.62 -21.60
N GLY A 9 -45.90 -38.89 -20.58
CA GLY A 9 -45.52 -39.48 -19.28
C GLY A 9 -45.41 -38.37 -18.22
N CYS A 10 -46.55 -37.99 -17.63
CA CYS A 10 -47.00 -38.45 -16.32
C CYS A 10 -46.33 -37.71 -15.16
N VAL A 11 -47.00 -36.64 -14.76
CA VAL A 11 -47.09 -36.20 -13.36
C VAL A 11 -47.44 -37.41 -12.51
N ALA A 12 -46.58 -37.75 -11.55
CA ALA A 12 -46.93 -38.61 -10.43
C ALA A 12 -46.12 -38.20 -9.20
N VAL A 13 -46.76 -37.37 -8.39
CA VAL A 13 -46.42 -37.13 -6.98
C VAL A 13 -46.65 -38.45 -6.25
N LEU A 14 -45.62 -38.98 -5.60
CA LEU A 14 -45.78 -39.95 -4.52
C LEU A 14 -44.85 -39.59 -3.36
N LEU A 15 -45.50 -39.10 -2.30
CA LEU A 15 -45.00 -38.98 -0.94
C LEU A 15 -44.60 -40.36 -0.41
N ALA A 16 -43.41 -40.48 0.17
CA ALA A 16 -43.11 -41.52 1.13
C ALA A 16 -42.14 -40.97 2.18
N VAL A 17 -42.67 -40.85 3.40
CA VAL A 17 -41.99 -40.53 4.65
C VAL A 17 -41.04 -41.68 4.98
N SER A 18 -39.76 -41.37 5.12
CA SER A 18 -38.80 -42.22 5.84
C SER A 18 -38.25 -41.42 7.02
N LEU A 19 -38.85 -41.66 8.18
CA LEU A 19 -38.25 -41.40 9.50
C LEU A 19 -36.97 -42.24 9.62
N LEU A 20 -35.85 -41.60 9.97
CA LEU A 20 -34.68 -42.07 10.73
C LEU A 20 -33.37 -41.52 10.16
N ALA A 21 -33.00 -40.32 10.59
CA ALA A 21 -31.64 -39.99 10.95
C ALA A 21 -31.72 -38.82 11.93
N GLY A 22 -31.25 -39.04 13.15
CA GLY A 22 -31.35 -38.09 14.25
C GLY A 22 -30.85 -36.71 13.85
N CYS A 23 -31.62 -35.69 14.22
CA CYS A 23 -31.07 -34.35 14.41
C CYS A 23 -30.14 -34.40 15.63
N ASP A 24 -28.95 -34.97 15.45
CA ASP A 24 -27.82 -34.63 16.29
C ASP A 24 -27.52 -33.17 15.95
N THR A 25 -28.02 -32.25 16.77
CA THR A 25 -27.55 -30.86 16.79
C THR A 25 -26.13 -30.88 17.31
N GLY A 26 -25.24 -31.43 16.49
CA GLY A 26 -23.80 -31.39 16.64
C GLY A 26 -23.38 -29.93 16.63
N ASN A 27 -23.02 -29.46 17.81
CA ASN A 27 -21.88 -28.61 18.04
C ASN A 27 -21.71 -27.51 16.97
N ARG A 28 -22.35 -26.36 17.20
CA ARG A 28 -21.88 -25.09 16.65
C ARG A 28 -20.47 -24.87 17.21
N GLN A 29 -19.45 -25.43 16.56
CA GLN A 29 -18.07 -25.03 16.75
C GLN A 29 -18.01 -23.55 16.41
N LYS A 30 -18.13 -22.74 17.45
CA LYS A 30 -17.67 -21.36 17.48
C LYS A 30 -16.16 -21.48 17.30
N ASN A 31 -15.69 -21.52 16.05
CA ASN A 31 -14.27 -21.59 15.73
C ASN A 31 -13.64 -20.31 16.28
N PRO A 32 -12.94 -20.34 17.42
CA PRO A 32 -12.40 -19.15 18.04
C PRO A 32 -10.99 -19.00 17.47
N SER A 33 -10.87 -18.66 16.19
CA SER A 33 -9.55 -18.50 15.59
C SER A 33 -9.54 -17.48 14.47
N LYS A 34 -10.04 -16.26 14.73
CA LYS A 34 -9.58 -15.05 14.05
C LYS A 34 -9.62 -13.84 14.99
N GLN A 35 -8.96 -13.97 16.13
CA GLN A 35 -8.60 -12.83 16.96
C GLN A 35 -7.18 -13.05 17.46
N GLY A 36 -6.20 -12.36 16.84
CA GLY A 36 -4.84 -12.26 17.38
C GLY A 36 -3.68 -12.90 16.61
N ARG A 37 -3.77 -13.19 15.29
CA ARG A 37 -2.51 -13.40 14.54
C ARG A 37 -1.86 -12.03 14.31
N GLN A 38 -0.70 -11.80 14.93
CA GLN A 38 0.17 -10.70 14.52
C GLN A 38 0.64 -10.98 13.10
N MET A 39 0.31 -10.09 12.16
CA MET A 39 0.85 -10.15 10.81
C MET A 39 2.37 -10.04 10.88
N THR A 40 3.04 -10.94 10.16
CA THR A 40 4.47 -10.82 9.87
C THR A 40 4.76 -9.49 9.16
N ASP A 41 5.98 -8.98 9.25
CA ASP A 41 6.36 -7.75 8.54
C ASP A 41 6.23 -7.90 7.02
N GLN A 42 6.36 -9.14 6.51
CA GLN A 42 6.00 -9.49 5.14
C GLN A 42 4.52 -9.28 4.86
N GLU A 43 3.61 -9.87 5.63
CA GLU A 43 2.18 -9.67 5.44
C GLU A 43 1.79 -8.18 5.57
N ARG A 44 2.46 -7.41 6.43
CA ARG A 44 2.21 -5.97 6.54
C ARG A 44 2.59 -5.18 5.30
N PHE A 45 3.60 -5.59 4.54
CA PHE A 45 4.07 -4.83 3.38
C PHE A 45 2.94 -4.58 2.37
N CYS A 46 2.11 -5.58 2.10
CA CYS A 46 0.99 -5.46 1.17
C CYS A 46 -0.39 -5.36 1.82
N PHE A 47 -0.58 -5.90 3.02
CA PHE A 47 -1.92 -6.05 3.62
C PHE A 47 -2.16 -5.13 4.84
N ASP A 48 -1.19 -4.30 5.23
CA ASP A 48 -1.39 -3.32 6.31
C ASP A 48 -2.13 -2.08 5.81
N GLN A 49 -3.44 -2.06 6.03
CA GLN A 49 -4.32 -0.94 5.64
C GLN A 49 -3.95 0.39 6.31
N GLY A 50 -3.38 0.35 7.53
CA GLY A 50 -2.94 1.57 8.23
C GLY A 50 -1.73 2.19 7.54
N LYS A 51 -0.77 1.36 7.11
CA LYS A 51 0.37 1.81 6.31
C LYS A 51 -0.07 2.29 4.92
N TRP A 52 -1.10 1.71 4.32
CA TRP A 52 -1.67 2.22 3.06
C TRP A 52 -2.23 3.64 3.19
N ALA A 53 -2.93 3.93 4.28
CA ALA A 53 -3.43 5.28 4.55
C ALA A 53 -2.29 6.30 4.65
N GLU A 54 -1.25 6.00 5.44
CA GLU A 54 -0.07 6.88 5.60
C GLU A 54 0.61 7.20 4.26
N TRP A 55 0.75 6.20 3.38
CA TRP A 55 1.34 6.38 2.06
C TRP A 55 0.44 7.17 1.10
N SER A 56 -0.87 6.97 1.19
CA SER A 56 -1.85 7.71 0.38
C SER A 56 -1.92 9.18 0.78
N ASP A 57 -1.92 9.47 2.08
CA ASP A 57 -1.92 10.83 2.60
C ASP A 57 -0.64 11.58 2.18
N ARG A 58 0.52 10.92 2.27
CA ARG A 58 1.80 11.49 1.81
C ARG A 58 1.81 11.71 0.29
N LEU A 59 1.18 10.84 -0.48
CA LEU A 59 1.04 11.02 -1.93
C LEU A 59 0.18 12.25 -2.24
N GLU A 60 -0.90 12.50 -1.50
CA GLU A 60 -1.74 13.68 -1.72
C GLU A 60 -0.98 14.98 -1.40
N GLU A 61 -0.20 14.99 -0.32
CA GLU A 61 0.64 16.13 0.09
C GLU A 61 1.72 16.44 -0.95
N PHE A 62 2.36 15.41 -1.51
CA PHE A 62 3.51 15.54 -2.40
C PHE A 62 3.22 15.00 -3.81
N LYS A 63 1.98 15.17 -4.31
CA LYS A 63 1.54 14.64 -5.62
C LYS A 63 2.30 15.18 -6.84
N PHE A 64 3.08 16.24 -6.66
CA PHE A 64 3.92 16.83 -7.69
C PHE A 64 5.38 16.33 -7.64
N ASP A 65 5.74 15.50 -6.66
CA ASP A 65 7.04 14.84 -6.60
C ASP A 65 6.96 13.53 -7.41
N ASP A 66 7.37 13.59 -8.68
CA ASP A 66 7.37 12.45 -9.59
C ASP A 66 8.14 11.24 -9.03
N ASP A 67 9.19 11.46 -8.23
CA ASP A 67 9.95 10.36 -7.64
C ASP A 67 9.12 9.63 -6.57
N LEU A 68 8.36 10.37 -5.75
CA LEU A 68 7.46 9.79 -4.75
C LEU A 68 6.28 9.08 -5.42
N VAL A 69 5.69 9.69 -6.45
CA VAL A 69 4.62 9.08 -7.25
C VAL A 69 5.09 7.76 -7.86
N ALA A 70 6.29 7.74 -8.44
CA ALA A 70 6.90 6.54 -9.00
C ALA A 70 7.13 5.46 -7.92
N LEU A 71 7.63 5.84 -6.74
CA LEU A 71 7.85 4.90 -5.64
C LEU A 71 6.53 4.28 -5.14
N TYR A 72 5.48 5.07 -5.05
CA TYR A 72 4.14 4.59 -4.70
C TYR A 72 3.59 3.61 -5.75
N ALA A 73 3.69 3.96 -7.04
CA ALA A 73 3.28 3.08 -8.13
C ALA A 73 4.04 1.73 -8.12
N ILE A 74 5.34 1.76 -7.81
CA ILE A 74 6.16 0.54 -7.63
C ILE A 74 5.60 -0.32 -6.50
N ARG A 75 5.25 0.26 -5.34
CA ARG A 75 4.66 -0.50 -4.24
C ARG A 75 3.35 -1.17 -4.65
N VAL A 76 2.46 -0.44 -5.31
CA VAL A 76 1.18 -0.96 -5.82
C VAL A 76 1.41 -2.14 -6.79
N GLY A 77 2.32 -1.97 -7.75
CA GLY A 77 2.65 -3.00 -8.73
C GLY A 77 3.24 -4.26 -8.08
N LEU A 78 4.17 -4.10 -7.15
CA LEU A 78 4.78 -5.22 -6.43
C LEU A 78 3.74 -5.99 -5.61
N CYS A 79 2.85 -5.29 -4.89
CA CYS A 79 1.78 -5.96 -4.15
C CYS A 79 0.77 -6.65 -5.05
N THR A 80 0.50 -6.11 -6.23
CA THR A 80 -0.30 -6.80 -7.25
C THR A 80 0.37 -8.10 -7.70
N MET A 81 1.68 -8.09 -7.93
CA MET A 81 2.44 -9.29 -8.30
C MET A 81 2.47 -10.34 -7.18
N VAL A 82 2.55 -9.92 -5.91
CA VAL A 82 2.44 -10.83 -4.75
C VAL A 82 1.06 -11.46 -4.69
N MET A 83 -0.02 -10.67 -4.82
CA MET A 83 -1.39 -11.19 -4.82
C MET A 83 -1.70 -12.14 -5.98
N GLN A 84 -0.95 -12.05 -7.07
CA GLN A 84 -1.06 -12.92 -8.25
C GLN A 84 -0.10 -14.13 -8.19
N ASP A 85 0.56 -14.37 -7.05
CA ASP A 85 1.57 -15.42 -6.86
C ASP A 85 2.71 -15.38 -7.90
N ARG A 86 3.02 -14.20 -8.45
CA ARG A 86 4.10 -14.01 -9.44
C ARG A 86 5.47 -13.85 -8.78
N ILE A 87 5.49 -13.28 -7.57
CA ILE A 87 6.67 -13.12 -6.72
C ILE A 87 6.25 -13.34 -5.27
N ASP A 88 7.16 -13.80 -4.43
CA ASP A 88 6.95 -13.78 -2.99
C ASP A 88 7.12 -12.36 -2.41
N THR A 89 6.65 -12.21 -1.18
CA THR A 89 6.69 -10.94 -0.45
C THR A 89 8.12 -10.49 -0.13
N GLU A 90 9.06 -11.41 0.08
CA GLU A 90 10.46 -11.07 0.35
C GLU A 90 11.09 -10.35 -0.84
N ARG A 91 10.88 -10.90 -2.04
CA ARG A 91 11.33 -10.32 -3.30
C ARG A 91 10.71 -8.96 -3.54
N ALA A 92 9.42 -8.80 -3.24
CA ALA A 92 8.73 -7.51 -3.33
C ALA A 92 9.37 -6.46 -2.41
N ILE A 93 9.60 -6.79 -1.14
CA ILE A 93 10.24 -5.91 -0.16
C ILE A 93 11.64 -5.50 -0.63
N LYS A 94 12.44 -6.45 -1.10
CA LYS A 94 13.80 -6.18 -1.57
C LYS A 94 13.83 -5.22 -2.76
N ILE A 95 12.93 -5.41 -3.74
CA ILE A 95 12.83 -4.52 -4.90
C ILE A 95 12.42 -3.11 -4.46
N PHE A 96 11.42 -3.02 -3.59
CA PHE A 96 10.94 -1.74 -3.07
C PHE A 96 12.04 -0.99 -2.31
N GLN A 97 12.70 -1.66 -1.35
CA GLN A 97 13.79 -1.06 -0.54
C GLN A 97 14.92 -0.53 -1.40
N THR A 98 15.34 -1.29 -2.43
CA THR A 98 16.38 -0.84 -3.36
C THR A 98 16.02 0.50 -4.03
N ARG A 99 14.74 0.69 -4.39
CA ARG A 99 14.25 1.93 -5.01
C ARG A 99 14.09 3.06 -4.00
N HIS A 100 13.54 2.74 -2.83
CA HIS A 100 13.41 3.67 -1.72
C HIS A 100 14.77 4.24 -1.30
N ASP A 101 15.78 3.39 -1.13
CA ASP A 101 17.12 3.81 -0.69
C ASP A 101 17.80 4.70 -1.73
N ALA A 102 17.65 4.39 -3.02
CA ALA A 102 18.14 5.23 -4.11
C ALA A 102 17.49 6.63 -4.09
N LEU A 103 16.18 6.71 -3.82
CA LEU A 103 15.49 7.98 -3.67
C LEU A 103 16.01 8.77 -2.46
N MET A 104 16.19 8.10 -1.32
CA MET A 104 16.72 8.74 -0.11
C MET A 104 18.15 9.26 -0.30
N GLN A 105 18.99 8.57 -1.06
CA GLN A 105 20.32 9.07 -1.42
C GLN A 105 20.23 10.35 -2.27
N LYS A 106 19.38 10.36 -3.31
CA LYS A 106 19.15 11.54 -4.16
C LYS A 106 18.67 12.75 -3.34
N TRP A 107 17.77 12.54 -2.39
CA TRP A 107 17.31 13.60 -1.49
C TRP A 107 18.40 14.09 -0.54
N ASN A 108 19.18 13.18 0.04
CA ASN A 108 20.31 13.55 0.90
C ASN A 108 21.36 14.37 0.14
N GLU A 109 21.68 14.00 -1.10
CA GLU A 109 22.59 14.76 -1.95
C GLU A 109 22.04 16.15 -2.29
N ARG A 110 20.76 16.23 -2.67
CA ARG A 110 20.09 17.52 -2.93
C ARG A 110 20.14 18.43 -1.69
N TRP A 111 19.90 17.87 -0.50
CA TRP A 111 19.95 18.61 0.76
C TRP A 111 21.35 19.10 1.10
N LYS A 112 22.38 18.26 0.90
CA LYS A 112 23.79 18.68 1.06
C LYS A 112 24.13 19.86 0.16
N VAL A 113 23.80 19.79 -1.13
CA VAL A 113 24.06 20.88 -2.09
C VAL A 113 23.35 22.16 -1.66
N TRP A 114 22.06 22.09 -1.32
CA TRP A 114 21.30 23.24 -0.83
C TRP A 114 21.94 23.87 0.41
N SER A 115 22.36 23.05 1.39
CA SER A 115 23.00 23.54 2.61
C SER A 115 24.34 24.23 2.37
N GLN A 116 25.13 23.76 1.39
CA GLN A 116 26.41 24.37 1.01
C GLN A 116 26.22 25.73 0.32
N HIS A 117 25.22 25.85 -0.57
CA HIS A 117 24.90 27.12 -1.21
C HIS A 117 24.36 28.16 -0.23
N GLN A 118 23.63 27.74 0.81
CA GLN A 118 23.13 28.66 1.83
C GLN A 118 24.24 29.19 2.76
N GLN A 119 25.29 28.40 2.99
CA GLN A 119 26.45 28.81 3.82
C GLN A 119 27.45 29.72 3.07
N GLY A 120 27.42 29.74 1.74
CA GLY A 120 28.19 30.67 0.90
C GLY A 120 27.52 32.03 0.65
N ALA A 121 26.28 32.22 1.10
CA ALA A 121 25.45 33.40 0.84
C ALA A 121 25.38 34.35 2.06
N ALA A 122 26.44 34.43 2.88
CA ALA A 122 26.55 35.51 3.85
C ALA A 122 26.58 36.86 3.09
N PRO A 123 25.70 37.83 3.41
CA PRO A 123 25.73 39.12 2.74
C PRO A 123 27.05 39.82 3.08
N GLN A 124 27.87 40.05 2.05
CA GLN A 124 29.04 40.94 2.12
C GLN A 124 28.57 42.40 2.10
N ASN A 125 27.75 42.80 3.07
CA ASN A 125 27.52 44.20 3.36
C ASN A 125 27.99 44.42 4.80
N GLY A 126 29.24 44.84 4.92
CA GLY A 126 29.81 45.29 6.18
C GLY A 126 29.01 46.46 6.77
N PRO A 127 29.19 46.78 8.06
CA PRO A 127 28.56 47.96 8.63
C PRO A 127 29.12 49.20 7.91
N ALA A 128 28.25 49.89 7.16
CA ALA A 128 28.54 51.23 6.69
C ALA A 128 28.69 52.13 7.93
N GLU A 129 29.94 52.46 8.25
CA GLU A 129 30.29 53.46 9.24
C GLU A 129 29.64 54.79 8.84
N GLN A 130 28.54 55.14 9.52
CA GLN A 130 27.88 56.43 9.36
C GLN A 130 28.83 57.52 9.90
N LYS A 131 29.55 58.20 9.01
CA LYS A 131 30.21 59.47 9.35
C LYS A 131 29.16 60.49 9.75
N GLN A 132 29.14 60.82 11.03
CA GLN A 132 28.41 61.93 11.63
C GLN A 132 29.00 63.25 11.09
N PRO A 133 28.20 64.20 10.56
CA PRO A 133 28.73 65.49 10.15
C PRO A 133 28.99 66.36 11.39
N GLU A 134 30.22 66.84 11.47
CA GLU A 134 30.74 67.87 12.36
C GLU A 134 29.84 69.11 12.32
N LYS A 135 29.22 69.45 13.47
CA LYS A 135 28.55 70.74 13.64
C LYS A 135 29.61 71.80 13.96
N ALA A 136 29.87 72.65 12.98
CA ALA A 136 30.53 73.93 13.20
C ALA A 136 29.63 74.85 14.05
N GLN A 137 30.19 75.38 15.14
CA GLN A 137 29.76 76.62 15.80
C GLN A 137 30.94 77.21 16.56
#